data_AF-A0A364XXX7-F1
#
_entry.id   AF-A0A364XXX7-F1
#
_cell.length_a   1.000
_cell.length_b   1.000
_cell.length_c   1.000
_cell.angle_alpha   90.00
_cell.angle_beta   90.00
_cell.angle_gamma   90.00
#
_symmetry.space_group_name_H-M   'P 1'
#
loop_
_entity.id
_entity.type
_entity.pdbx_description
1 polymer ?
#
loop_
_entity_poly.entity_id
_entity_poly.type
_entity_poly.pdbx_seq_one_letter_code
_entity_poly.pdbx_strand_id
1 'polypeptide(L)'
;MATTVYTINKGINRPVVFKGLKAQYIVYVAIGVLSLLVLFAVLYIIGTNMFLCIAIVAILGVLLFVMVYRISDKYGQYGLMKRRAYGRIPHTVRLPSRWVFLSLGKTKQ
;
A
#
# COMPACT_ATOMS: atom_id res chain seq x y z
N MET A 1 -1.93 22.27 43.13
CA MET A 1 -1.22 21.73 41.95
C MET A 1 -1.91 22.30 40.71
N ALA A 2 -1.23 23.10 39.90
CA ALA A 2 -1.81 23.70 38.70
C ALA A 2 -1.74 22.71 37.53
N THR A 3 -2.89 22.31 36.98
CA THR A 3 -2.99 21.43 35.81
C THR A 3 -2.97 22.28 34.54
N THR A 4 -1.89 22.19 33.77
CA THR A 4 -1.80 22.78 32.43
C THR A 4 -2.67 21.99 31.46
N VAL A 5 -3.69 22.64 30.89
CA VAL A 5 -4.55 22.04 29.86
C VAL A 5 -3.84 22.18 28.51
N TYR A 6 -3.35 21.07 27.97
CA TYR A 6 -2.75 21.02 26.64
C TYR A 6 -3.81 20.79 25.57
N THR A 7 -3.80 21.62 24.52
CA THR A 7 -4.63 21.40 23.33
C THR A 7 -4.04 20.27 22.50
N ILE A 8 -4.69 19.10 22.51
CA ILE A 8 -4.30 17.99 21.64
C ILE A 8 -4.89 18.21 20.23
N ASN A 9 -4.01 18.46 19.26
CA ASN A 9 -4.40 18.55 17.85
C ASN A 9 -4.73 17.16 17.29
N LYS A 10 -6.01 16.78 17.38
CA LYS A 10 -6.55 15.52 16.84
C LYS A 10 -6.61 15.55 15.30
N GLY A 11 -5.48 15.37 14.64
CA GLY A 11 -5.39 15.37 13.16
C GLY A 11 -3.98 15.24 12.62
N ILE A 12 -2.99 15.58 13.43
CA ILE A 12 -1.57 15.39 13.11
C ILE A 12 -1.31 13.88 12.97
N ASN A 13 -0.69 13.48 11.86
CA ASN A 13 -0.39 12.09 11.50
C ASN A 13 -1.60 11.22 11.07
N ARG A 14 -2.73 11.83 10.67
CA ARG A 14 -3.79 11.08 9.97
C ARG A 14 -3.20 10.50 8.67
N PRO A 15 -3.43 9.21 8.38
CA PRO A 15 -2.94 8.62 7.15
C PRO A 15 -3.61 9.26 5.95
N VAL A 16 -2.88 9.38 4.84
CA VAL A 16 -3.44 9.87 3.57
C VAL A 16 -4.48 8.86 3.08
N VAL A 17 -5.75 9.24 3.18
CA VAL A 17 -6.89 8.45 2.72
C VAL A 17 -7.70 9.32 1.77
N PHE A 18 -7.97 8.80 0.57
CA PHE A 18 -8.79 9.45 -0.44
C PHE A 18 -10.07 8.64 -0.66
N LYS A 19 -11.22 9.14 -0.20
CA LYS A 19 -12.53 8.47 -0.35
C LYS A 19 -12.52 6.97 0.01
N GLY A 20 -11.80 6.60 1.08
CA GLY A 20 -11.66 5.20 1.53
C GLY A 20 -10.48 4.41 0.93
N LEU A 21 -9.86 4.90 -0.15
CA LEU A 21 -8.58 4.36 -0.65
C LEU A 21 -7.43 4.88 0.20
N LYS A 22 -6.62 3.96 0.70
CA LYS A 22 -5.43 4.28 1.50
C LYS A 22 -4.22 4.49 0.56
N ALA A 23 -3.28 5.36 0.94
CA ALA A 23 -2.18 5.84 0.10
C ALA A 23 -1.64 4.87 -0.99
N GLN A 24 -1.12 3.69 -0.60
CA GLN A 24 -0.52 2.73 -1.55
C GLN A 24 -1.50 2.26 -2.65
N TYR A 25 -2.79 2.15 -2.36
CA TYR A 25 -3.80 1.69 -3.31
C TYR A 25 -4.17 2.76 -4.35
N ILE A 26 -4.02 4.04 -4.02
CA ILE A 26 -4.22 5.14 -4.97
C ILE A 26 -3.23 5.00 -6.12
N VAL A 27 -1.97 4.69 -5.80
CA VAL A 27 -0.91 4.48 -6.79
C VAL A 27 -1.24 3.28 -7.69
N TYR A 28 -1.78 2.19 -7.13
CA TYR A 28 -2.20 1.04 -7.93
C TYR A 28 -3.36 1.34 -8.88
N VAL A 29 -4.36 2.11 -8.45
CA VAL A 29 -5.42 2.56 -9.36
C VAL A 29 -4.83 3.42 -10.47
N ALA A 30 -3.95 4.37 -10.15
CA ALA A 30 -3.33 5.26 -11.13
C ALA A 30 -2.55 4.49 -12.21
N ILE A 31 -1.67 3.58 -11.80
CA ILE A 31 -0.92 2.72 -12.74
C ILE A 31 -1.88 1.82 -13.52
N GLY A 32 -2.91 1.29 -12.87
CA GLY A 32 -3.95 0.47 -13.47
C GLY A 32 -4.69 1.17 -14.61
N VAL A 33 -5.20 2.38 -14.35
CA VAL A 33 -5.90 3.19 -15.35
C VAL A 33 -4.96 3.57 -16.50
N LEU A 34 -3.70 3.92 -16.20
CA LEU A 34 -2.71 4.20 -17.24
C LEU A 34 -2.45 2.96 -18.12
N SER A 35 -2.37 1.77 -17.53
CA SER A 35 -2.20 0.52 -18.29
C SER A 35 -3.41 0.21 -19.17
N LEU A 36 -4.63 0.52 -18.71
CA LEU A 36 -5.86 0.38 -19.51
C LEU A 36 -5.89 1.34 -20.70
N LEU A 37 -5.37 2.55 -20.54
CA LEU A 37 -5.20 3.50 -21.64
C LEU A 37 -4.26 2.94 -22.71
N VAL A 38 -3.10 2.40 -22.29
CA VAL A 38 -2.14 1.78 -23.22
C VAL A 38 -2.76 0.57 -23.91
N LEU A 39 -3.46 -0.29 -23.17
CA LEU A 39 -4.17 -1.44 -23.72
C LEU A 39 -5.20 -1.01 -24.77
N PHE A 40 -5.99 0.03 -24.48
CA PHE A 40 -6.95 0.60 -25.43
C PHE A 40 -6.26 1.06 -26.71
N ALA A 41 -5.17 1.83 -26.59
CA ALA A 41 -4.42 2.32 -27.73
C ALA A 41 -3.89 1.18 -28.61
N VAL A 42 -3.33 0.13 -28.00
CA VAL A 42 -2.85 -1.06 -28.71
C VAL A 42 -3.99 -1.78 -29.43
N LEU A 43 -5.11 -2.05 -28.74
CA LEU A 43 -6.28 -2.71 -29.35
C LEU A 43 -6.86 -1.93 -30.52
N TYR A 44 -6.88 -0.59 -30.41
CA TYR A 44 -7.32 0.31 -31.46
C TYR A 44 -6.39 0.28 -32.68
N ILE A 45 -5.07 0.33 -32.47
CA ILE A 45 -4.07 0.29 -33.56
C ILE A 45 -4.14 -1.03 -34.34
N ILE A 46 -4.43 -2.15 -33.67
CA ILE A 46 -4.57 -3.47 -34.32
C ILE A 46 -5.84 -3.56 -35.19
N GLY A 47 -6.73 -2.56 -35.14
CA GLY A 47 -7.95 -2.52 -35.95
C GLY A 47 -9.11 -3.32 -35.35
N THR A 48 -9.07 -3.60 -34.04
CA THR A 48 -10.17 -4.26 -33.33
C THR A 48 -11.43 -3.41 -33.36
N ASN A 49 -12.60 -4.03 -33.45
CA ASN A 49 -13.88 -3.32 -33.43
C ASN A 49 -13.98 -2.41 -32.17
N MET A 50 -14.30 -1.13 -32.39
CA MET A 50 -14.37 -0.12 -31.34
C MET A 50 -15.32 -0.49 -30.20
N PHE A 51 -16.44 -1.15 -30.50
CA PHE A 51 -17.38 -1.62 -29.47
C PHE A 51 -16.74 -2.69 -28.55
N LEU A 52 -15.94 -3.59 -29.11
CA LEU A 52 -15.21 -4.59 -28.34
C LEU A 52 -14.12 -3.95 -27.48
N CYS A 53 -13.38 -2.98 -28.01
CA CYS A 53 -12.37 -2.24 -27.25
C CYS A 53 -12.99 -1.56 -26.02
N ILE A 54 -14.11 -0.86 -26.21
CA ILE A 54 -14.81 -0.17 -25.12
C ILE A 54 -15.33 -1.18 -24.09
N ALA A 55 -15.95 -2.28 -24.53
CA ALA A 55 -16.45 -3.31 -23.63
C ALA A 55 -15.33 -3.92 -22.77
N ILE A 56 -14.19 -4.28 -23.38
CA ILE A 56 -13.04 -4.85 -22.67
C ILE A 56 -12.48 -3.86 -21.64
N VAL A 57 -12.25 -2.61 -22.04
CA VAL A 57 -11.68 -1.59 -21.15
C VAL A 57 -12.64 -1.25 -20.01
N ALA A 58 -13.95 -1.18 -20.28
CA ALA A 58 -14.95 -0.94 -19.25
C ALA A 58 -14.99 -2.07 -18.23
N ILE A 59 -15.03 -3.34 -18.68
CA ILE A 59 -15.05 -4.51 -17.79
C ILE A 59 -13.77 -4.56 -16.95
N LEU A 60 -12.61 -4.40 -17.57
CA LEU A 60 -11.32 -4.42 -16.86
C LEU A 60 -11.19 -3.23 -15.91
N GLY A 61 -11.70 -2.04 -16.28
CA GLY A 61 -11.76 -0.87 -15.41
C GLY A 61 -12.59 -1.14 -14.15
N VAL A 62 -13.82 -1.66 -14.30
CA VAL A 62 -14.68 -2.02 -13.17
C VAL A 62 -13.99 -3.06 -12.28
N LEU A 63 -13.44 -4.12 -12.86
CA LEU A 63 -12.71 -5.16 -12.11
C LEU A 63 -11.53 -4.58 -11.34
N LEU A 64 -10.76 -3.68 -11.95
CA LEU A 64 -9.62 -3.02 -11.33
C LEU A 64 -10.05 -2.24 -10.08
N PHE A 65 -11.08 -1.40 -10.19
CA PHE A 65 -11.59 -0.65 -9.05
C PHE A 65 -12.11 -1.58 -7.94
N VAL A 66 -12.97 -2.54 -8.27
CA VAL A 66 -13.54 -3.48 -7.28
C VAL A 66 -12.43 -4.25 -6.55
N MET A 67 -11.44 -4.75 -7.28
CA MET A 67 -10.34 -5.50 -6.68
C MET A 67 -9.47 -4.62 -5.78
N VAL A 68 -9.11 -3.41 -6.23
CA VAL A 68 -8.25 -2.51 -5.45
C VAL A 68 -8.96 -2.01 -4.18
N TYR A 69 -10.25 -1.67 -4.25
CA TYR A 69 -11.03 -1.31 -3.06
C TYR A 69 -11.12 -2.47 -2.07
N ARG A 70 -11.36 -3.69 -2.54
CA ARG A 70 -11.41 -4.89 -1.69
C ARG A 70 -10.08 -5.13 -0.97
N ILE A 71 -8.95 -4.94 -1.64
CA ILE A 71 -7.62 -5.10 -1.04
C ILE A 71 -7.32 -3.92 -0.08
N SER A 72 -7.72 -2.69 -0.44
CA SER A 72 -7.56 -1.49 0.39
C SER A 72 -8.27 -1.61 1.73
N ASP A 73 -9.50 -2.13 1.71
CA ASP A 73 -10.29 -2.38 2.90
C ASP A 73 -9.62 -3.47 3.77
N LYS A 74 -9.36 -4.64 3.16
CA LYS A 74 -8.80 -5.81 3.85
C LYS A 74 -7.45 -5.57 4.53
N TYR A 75 -6.50 -4.91 3.85
CA TYR A 75 -5.12 -4.83 4.33
C TYR A 75 -4.76 -3.49 4.96
N GLY A 76 -5.48 -2.41 4.67
CA GLY A 76 -5.10 -1.12 5.22
C GLY A 76 -3.83 -0.53 4.59
N GLN A 77 -3.44 0.66 5.05
CA GLN A 77 -2.33 1.43 4.48
C GLN A 77 -0.98 0.71 4.49
N TYR A 78 -0.73 -0.09 5.53
CA TYR A 78 0.54 -0.80 5.72
C TYR A 78 0.42 -2.31 5.55
N GLY A 79 -0.76 -2.88 5.28
CA GLY A 79 -0.94 -4.33 5.32
C GLY A 79 -0.21 -5.06 4.20
N LEU A 80 -0.15 -4.50 2.99
CA LEU A 80 0.65 -5.07 1.92
C LEU A 80 2.15 -5.02 2.23
N MET A 81 2.62 -3.92 2.82
CA MET A 81 4.00 -3.79 3.26
C MET A 81 4.35 -4.80 4.35
N LYS A 82 3.47 -4.98 5.35
CA LYS A 82 3.62 -5.99 6.41
C LYS A 82 3.63 -7.41 5.84
N ARG A 83 2.72 -7.73 4.90
CA ARG A 83 2.67 -9.04 4.24
C ARG A 83 3.96 -9.32 3.46
N ARG A 84 4.52 -8.32 2.78
CA ARG A 84 5.77 -8.45 2.04
C ARG A 84 6.99 -8.57 2.97
N ALA A 85 6.98 -7.86 4.09
CA ALA A 85 8.00 -7.94 5.11
C ALA A 85 8.01 -9.30 5.81
N TYR A 86 6.83 -9.89 6.07
CA TYR A 86 6.71 -11.20 6.70
C TYR A 86 7.51 -12.29 5.97
N GLY A 87 7.50 -12.28 4.64
CA GLY A 87 8.28 -13.23 3.83
C GLY A 87 9.80 -13.01 3.87
N ARG A 88 10.28 -11.91 4.45
CA ARG A 88 11.72 -11.59 4.59
C ARG A 88 12.25 -11.81 6.00
N ILE A 89 11.41 -12.27 6.94
CA ILE A 89 11.82 -12.52 8.32
C ILE A 89 12.57 -13.87 8.35
N PRO A 90 13.79 -13.93 8.89
CA PRO A 90 14.52 -15.19 9.04
C PRO A 90 13.79 -16.12 10.02
N HIS A 91 13.75 -17.42 9.74
CA HIS A 91 13.09 -18.42 10.58
C HIS A 91 13.63 -18.48 12.01
N THR A 92 14.92 -18.22 12.17
CA THR A 92 15.57 -18.17 13.48
C THR A 92 16.60 -17.04 13.50
N VAL A 93 16.53 -16.20 14.53
CA VAL A 93 17.61 -15.28 14.87
C VAL A 93 18.56 -16.01 15.81
N ARG A 94 19.68 -16.52 15.28
CA ARG A 94 20.71 -17.15 16.11
C ARG A 94 21.68 -16.08 16.60
N LEU A 95 21.75 -15.89 17.91
CA LEU A 95 22.80 -15.11 18.56
C LEU A 95 23.84 -16.09 19.13
N PRO A 96 24.98 -16.31 18.45
CA PRO A 96 25.96 -17.30 18.87
C PRO A 96 26.71 -16.90 20.14
N SER A 97 26.65 -15.63 20.56
CA SER A 97 27.36 -15.14 21.73
C SER A 97 26.51 -14.17 22.56
N ARG A 98 26.62 -14.29 23.89
CA ARG A 98 26.04 -13.34 24.87
C ARG A 98 26.75 -11.98 24.91
N TRP A 99 27.84 -11.84 24.15
CA TRP A 99 28.70 -10.65 24.14
C TRP A 99 27.96 -9.39 23.69
N VAL A 100 26.98 -9.53 22.78
CA VAL A 100 26.10 -8.43 22.32
C VAL A 100 25.33 -7.77 23.46
N PHE A 101 24.85 -8.56 24.44
CA PHE A 101 24.12 -8.02 25.59
C PHE A 101 25.06 -7.50 26.68
N LEU A 102 26.23 -8.11 26.84
CA LEU A 102 27.23 -7.68 27.81
C LEU A 102 27.93 -6.38 27.40
N SER A 103 28.05 -6.08 26.10
CA SER A 103 28.64 -4.83 25.61
C SER A 103 27.70 -3.63 25.80
N LEU A 104 26.37 -3.82 25.70
CA LEU A 104 25.37 -2.78 25.93
C LEU A 104 25.41 -2.20 27.36
N GLY A 105 25.78 -3.01 28.36
CA GLY A 105 25.92 -2.56 29.75
C GLY A 105 27.20 -1.79 30.04
N LYS A 106 28.20 -1.82 29.13
CA LYS A 106 29.47 -1.11 29.29
C LYS A 106 29.47 0.29 28.69
N THR A 107 28.50 0.62 27.84
CA THR A 107 28.30 1.98 27.31
C THR A 107 27.57 2.85 28.33
N LYS A 108 28.20 3.06 29.49
CA LYS A 108 27.97 4.20 30.36
C LYS A 108 29.33 4.88 30.55
N GLN A 109 29.64 5.81 29.65
CA GLN A 109 30.52 6.96 29.85
C GLN A 109 30.24 7.95 28.73
#